data_AF-A0AAD3YL74-F1
#
_entry.id   AF-A0AAD3YL74-F1
#
_cell.length_a   1.000
_cell.length_b   1.000
_cell.length_c   1.000
_cell.angle_alpha   90.00
_cell.angle_beta   90.00
_cell.angle_gamma   90.00
#
_symmetry.space_group_name_H-M   'P 1'
#
loop_
_entity.id
_entity.type
_entity.pdbx_description
1 polymer ?
#
loop_
_entity_poly.entity_id
_entity_poly.type
_entity_poly.pdbx_seq_one_letter_code
_entity_poly.pdbx_strand_id
1 'polypeptide(L)'
;MGRRLLSPSSRQQAAGGWRRPWQLGIHLPRTPRHGFALCLALLLCACQPAPYRLNNDYQSASQNERIAFLILHYTDEDDGHSLRLLTEPAHQVSAHYLIPRDTDERPLPVYQLVPDSQRAWHAGRSRWHQYAGLN
;
A
#
# COMPACT_ATOMS: atom_id res chain seq x y z
N MET A 1 -24.15 58.30 -16.64
CA MET A 1 -23.13 58.29 -17.72
C MET A 1 -22.25 57.07 -17.49
N GLY A 2 -21.94 56.14 -18.38
CA GLY A 2 -22.27 55.85 -19.78
C GLY A 2 -21.65 54.45 -20.02
N ARG A 3 -22.44 53.46 -20.43
CA ARG A 3 -22.44 52.90 -21.80
C ARG A 3 -21.04 52.66 -22.38
N ARG A 4 -20.67 51.38 -22.55
CA ARG A 4 -20.32 50.67 -23.80
C ARG A 4 -19.41 49.47 -23.47
N LEU A 5 -19.82 48.21 -23.65
CA LEU A 5 -20.04 47.51 -24.93
C LEU A 5 -19.04 47.91 -26.00
N LEU A 6 -17.92 47.19 -26.11
CA LEU A 6 -17.16 46.99 -27.34
C LEU A 6 -16.35 45.69 -27.24
N SER A 7 -16.93 44.56 -27.63
CA SER A 7 -16.18 43.46 -28.22
C SER A 7 -16.12 43.70 -29.73
N PRO A 8 -14.94 43.91 -30.34
CA PRO A 8 -14.87 44.14 -31.76
C PRO A 8 -15.14 42.85 -32.53
N SER A 9 -16.10 42.97 -33.43
CA SER A 9 -16.40 42.05 -34.50
C SER A 9 -15.28 42.00 -35.55
N SER A 10 -15.27 40.88 -36.27
CA SER A 10 -15.05 40.79 -37.72
C SER A 10 -13.69 41.19 -38.30
N ARG A 11 -12.94 40.17 -38.77
CA ARG A 11 -12.49 40.05 -40.17
C ARG A 11 -11.90 38.64 -40.37
N GLN A 12 -12.65 37.75 -41.01
CA GLN A 12 -12.55 37.38 -42.42
C GLN A 12 -11.21 36.72 -42.83
N GLN A 13 -11.36 35.46 -43.22
CA GLN A 13 -10.92 34.87 -44.49
C GLN A 13 -9.40 34.71 -44.72
N ALA A 14 -8.95 33.47 -44.54
CA ALA A 14 -8.07 32.80 -45.50
C ALA A 14 -8.29 31.29 -45.41
N ALA A 15 -9.38 30.79 -46.01
CA ALA A 15 -9.55 29.37 -46.27
C ALA A 15 -8.61 28.97 -47.42
N GLY A 16 -7.33 28.79 -47.09
CA GLY A 16 -6.34 28.20 -47.98
C GLY A 16 -6.67 26.73 -48.20
N GLY A 17 -7.36 26.44 -49.30
CA GLY A 17 -7.59 25.10 -49.79
C GLY A 17 -6.28 24.45 -50.22
N TRP A 18 -5.57 23.83 -49.29
CA TRP A 18 -4.51 22.88 -49.59
C TRP A 18 -5.15 21.54 -49.91
N ARG A 19 -5.49 21.35 -51.19
CA ARG A 19 -5.78 20.03 -51.75
C ARG A 19 -4.52 19.19 -51.53
N ARG A 20 -4.62 18.10 -50.76
CA ARG A 20 -3.55 17.12 -50.57
C ARG A 20 -3.57 16.16 -51.77
N PRO A 21 -2.71 16.30 -52.80
CA PRO A 21 -2.50 15.19 -53.72
C PRO A 21 -1.74 14.11 -52.94
N TRP A 22 -1.93 12.85 -53.27
CA TRP A 22 -1.29 11.70 -52.61
C TRP A 22 -1.92 11.26 -51.28
N GLN A 23 -3.21 10.91 -51.32
CA GLN A 23 -3.69 9.79 -50.52
C GLN A 23 -3.47 8.49 -51.31
N LEU A 24 -2.23 8.02 -51.40
CA LEU A 24 -2.01 6.58 -51.63
C LEU A 24 -2.37 5.88 -50.33
N GLY A 25 -3.59 5.34 -50.28
CA GLY A 25 -4.05 4.47 -49.21
C GLY A 25 -3.23 3.19 -49.18
N ILE A 26 -2.11 3.22 -48.45
CA ILE A 26 -1.52 2.00 -47.91
C ILE A 26 -2.50 1.49 -46.85
N HIS A 27 -3.42 0.64 -47.29
CA HIS A 27 -4.19 -0.22 -46.40
C HIS A 27 -3.22 -1.18 -45.71
N LEU A 28 -2.60 -0.73 -44.61
CA LEU A 28 -2.00 -1.67 -43.68
C LEU A 28 -3.15 -2.57 -43.17
N PRO A 29 -3.08 -3.90 -43.38
CA PRO A 29 -4.09 -4.77 -42.84
C PRO A 29 -4.15 -4.54 -41.33
N ARG A 30 -5.37 -4.33 -40.79
CA ARG A 30 -5.61 -4.38 -39.36
C ARG A 30 -5.30 -5.80 -38.91
N THR A 31 -4.04 -6.08 -38.58
CA THR A 31 -3.67 -7.35 -37.99
C THR A 31 -4.41 -7.48 -36.66
N PRO A 32 -4.99 -8.65 -36.34
CA PRO A 32 -5.71 -8.85 -35.10
C PRO A 32 -4.70 -8.87 -33.94
N ARG A 33 -4.31 -7.68 -33.45
CA ARG A 33 -3.42 -7.49 -32.29
C ARG A 33 -3.89 -8.27 -31.06
N HIS A 34 -5.21 -8.51 -30.97
CA HIS A 34 -5.88 -9.24 -29.91
C HIS A 34 -5.65 -10.76 -29.98
N GLY A 35 -5.47 -11.34 -31.18
CA GLY A 35 -5.28 -12.79 -31.33
C GLY A 35 -3.91 -13.25 -30.82
N PHE A 36 -2.87 -12.47 -31.10
CA PHE A 36 -1.51 -12.77 -30.63
C PHE A 36 -1.39 -12.59 -29.11
N ALA A 37 -1.98 -11.52 -28.56
CA ALA A 37 -2.02 -11.28 -27.12
C ALA A 37 -2.81 -12.37 -26.37
N LEU A 38 -3.91 -12.85 -26.94
CA LEU A 38 -4.71 -13.94 -26.37
C LEU A 38 -3.94 -15.27 -26.37
N CYS A 39 -3.29 -15.62 -27.48
CA CYS A 39 -2.44 -16.83 -27.54
C CYS A 39 -1.28 -16.76 -26.54
N LEU A 40 -0.61 -15.60 -26.42
CA LEU A 40 0.48 -15.43 -25.46
C LEU A 40 -0.01 -15.54 -24.00
N ALA A 41 -1.17 -14.96 -23.67
CA ALA A 41 -1.79 -15.09 -22.35
C ALA A 41 -2.17 -16.55 -22.02
N LEU A 42 -2.67 -17.31 -22.99
CA LEU A 42 -3.00 -18.73 -22.83
C LEU A 42 -1.76 -19.60 -22.63
N LEU A 43 -0.66 -19.29 -23.33
CA LEU A 43 0.62 -20.01 -23.15
C LEU A 43 1.24 -19.77 -21.76
N LEU A 44 1.04 -18.59 -21.16
CA LEU A 44 1.55 -18.26 -19.82
C LEU A 44 0.80 -18.98 -18.69
N CYS A 45 -0.49 -19.31 -18.88
CA CYS A 45 -1.28 -20.05 -17.88
C CYS A 45 -1.02 -21.57 -17.89
N ALA A 46 -0.37 -22.11 -18.93
CA ALA A 46 -0.18 -23.55 -19.11
C ALA A 46 0.87 -24.18 -18.16
N CYS A 47 1.67 -23.37 -17.46
CA CYS A 47 2.72 -23.83 -16.55
C CYS A 47 2.37 -23.62 -15.07
N GLN A 48 1.11 -23.78 -14.67
CA GLN A 48 0.79 -23.79 -13.24
C GLN A 48 1.15 -25.17 -12.65
N PRO A 49 2.03 -25.24 -11.63
CA PRO A 49 2.30 -26.50 -10.94
C PRO A 49 1.00 -27.04 -10.34
N ALA A 50 0.85 -28.36 -10.33
CA ALA A 50 -0.30 -29.00 -9.69
C ALA A 50 -0.39 -28.56 -8.21
N PRO A 51 -1.59 -28.27 -7.69
CA PRO A 51 -1.75 -27.89 -6.29
C PRO A 51 -1.30 -29.03 -5.40
N TYR A 52 -0.38 -28.77 -4.47
CA TYR A 52 -0.01 -29.75 -3.45
C TYR A 52 -1.10 -29.82 -2.37
N ARG A 53 -1.30 -31.01 -1.79
CA ARG A 53 -2.18 -31.18 -0.63
C ARG A 53 -1.36 -31.06 0.64
N LEU A 54 -1.60 -29.99 1.40
CA LEU A 54 -1.06 -29.85 2.75
C LEU A 54 -1.85 -30.76 3.69
N ASN A 55 -1.20 -31.77 4.27
CA ASN A 55 -1.78 -32.59 5.33
C ASN A 55 -1.29 -32.03 6.68
N ASN A 56 -2.23 -31.66 7.55
CA ASN A 56 -1.96 -31.13 8.89
C ASN A 56 -2.46 -32.07 10.01
N ASP A 57 -2.73 -33.33 9.70
CA ASP A 57 -3.24 -34.35 10.65
C ASP A 57 -2.19 -34.71 11.72
N TYR A 58 -0.91 -34.43 11.43
CA TYR A 58 0.22 -34.70 12.32
C TYR A 58 0.85 -33.38 12.74
N GLN A 59 0.73 -33.03 14.02
CA GLN A 59 1.40 -31.87 14.61
C GLN A 59 2.43 -32.33 15.64
N SER A 60 3.63 -31.75 15.59
CA SER A 60 4.69 -32.05 16.55
C SER A 60 4.42 -31.34 17.88
N ALA A 61 4.51 -32.07 18.98
CA ALA A 61 4.51 -31.49 20.31
C ALA A 61 5.82 -30.73 20.63
N SER A 62 6.89 -30.96 19.86
CA SER A 62 8.18 -30.27 20.03
C SER A 62 8.18 -28.91 19.32
N GLN A 63 7.35 -27.99 19.81
CA GLN A 63 7.26 -26.61 19.35
C GLN A 63 7.15 -25.65 20.54
N ASN A 64 7.49 -24.38 20.32
CA ASN A 64 7.40 -23.31 21.30
C ASN A 64 6.70 -22.09 20.70
N GLU A 65 6.27 -21.17 21.57
CA GLU A 65 5.76 -19.87 21.15
C GLU A 65 6.83 -19.00 20.50
N ARG A 66 6.41 -18.12 19.60
CA ARG A 66 7.31 -17.20 18.90
C ARG A 66 7.77 -16.03 19.77
N ILE A 67 6.92 -15.57 20.68
CA ILE A 67 7.22 -14.45 21.57
C ILE A 67 8.05 -14.98 22.74
N ALA A 68 9.28 -14.47 22.86
CA ALA A 68 10.21 -14.87 23.91
C ALA A 68 10.57 -13.73 24.88
N PHE A 69 10.21 -12.48 24.54
CA PHE A 69 10.61 -11.28 25.28
C PHE A 69 9.44 -10.31 25.45
N LEU A 70 9.44 -9.62 26.58
CA LEU A 70 8.66 -8.40 26.80
C LEU A 70 9.64 -7.23 26.90
N ILE A 71 9.41 -6.17 26.12
CA ILE A 71 10.24 -4.97 26.13
C ILE A 71 9.37 -3.78 26.54
N LEU A 72 9.76 -3.10 27.61
CA LEU A 72 9.01 -1.98 28.15
C LEU A 72 9.63 -0.66 27.67
N HIS A 73 8.79 0.22 27.15
CA HIS A 73 9.15 1.57 26.71
C HIS A 73 8.21 2.59 27.37
N TYR A 74 8.69 3.81 27.55
CA TYR A 74 7.84 4.98 27.81
C TYR A 74 7.82 5.85 26.55
N THR A 75 6.73 6.61 26.34
CA THR A 75 6.48 7.33 25.09
C THR A 75 7.07 8.74 25.03
N ASP A 76 7.46 9.30 26.19
CA ASP A 76 7.98 10.67 26.37
C ASP A 76 7.01 11.78 25.91
N GLU A 77 5.73 11.43 25.72
CA GLU A 77 4.71 12.25 25.09
C GLU A 77 3.38 12.13 25.86
N ASP A 78 2.43 13.03 25.61
CA ASP A 78 1.06 12.89 26.15
C ASP A 78 0.32 11.69 25.51
N ASP A 79 -0.75 11.22 26.15
CA ASP A 79 -1.47 10.01 25.72
C ASP A 79 -2.02 10.14 24.28
N GLY A 80 -2.52 11.32 23.91
CA GLY A 80 -3.08 11.57 22.59
C GLY A 80 -2.00 11.61 21.50
N HIS A 81 -0.86 12.24 21.79
CA HIS A 81 0.29 12.26 20.87
C HIS A 81 0.94 10.88 20.74
N SER A 82 1.10 10.17 21.86
CA SER A 82 1.58 8.78 21.91
C SER A 82 0.76 7.87 20.99
N LEU A 83 -0.57 7.98 21.04
CA LEU A 83 -1.46 7.17 20.20
C LEU A 83 -1.26 7.48 18.71
N ARG A 84 -1.10 8.75 18.33
CA ARG A 84 -0.83 9.13 16.93
C ARG A 84 0.52 8.61 16.45
N LEU A 85 1.58 8.80 17.25
CA LEU A 85 2.92 8.32 16.93
C LEU A 85 2.97 6.81 16.68
N LEU A 86 2.24 6.03 17.49
CA LEU A 86 2.26 4.57 17.44
C LEU A 86 1.27 3.94 16.44
N THR A 87 0.42 4.73 15.79
CA THR A 87 -0.61 4.23 14.86
C THR A 87 -0.52 4.80 13.45
N GLU A 88 -0.01 6.03 13.28
CA GLU A 88 0.07 6.66 11.97
C GLU A 88 1.28 6.14 11.16
N PRO A 89 1.09 5.72 9.89
CA PRO A 89 2.16 5.15 9.07
C PRO A 89 3.36 6.08 8.83
N ALA A 90 3.17 7.39 8.98
CA ALA A 90 4.20 8.40 8.77
C ALA A 90 5.37 8.27 9.76
N HIS A 91 5.14 7.74 10.96
CA HIS A 91 6.14 7.66 12.02
C HIS A 91 6.99 6.40 12.00
N GLN A 92 6.54 5.34 11.31
CA GLN A 92 7.29 4.08 11.15
C GLN A 92 7.72 3.43 12.49
N VAL A 93 6.93 3.63 13.54
CA VAL A 93 7.10 3.01 14.86
C VAL A 93 5.74 2.52 15.35
N SER A 94 5.73 1.44 16.13
CA SER A 94 4.51 0.92 16.73
C SER A 94 4.86 0.07 17.95
N ALA A 95 3.89 -0.19 18.82
CA ALA A 95 4.00 -1.10 19.96
C ALA A 95 2.82 -2.06 19.97
N HIS A 96 2.94 -3.22 20.60
CA HIS A 96 1.79 -4.12 20.78
C HIS A 96 0.72 -3.49 21.68
N TYR A 97 1.15 -2.82 22.76
CA TYR A 97 0.27 -2.22 23.75
C TYR A 97 0.71 -0.81 24.13
N LEU A 98 -0.27 0.06 24.38
CA LEU A 98 -0.10 1.37 25.01
C LEU A 98 -0.96 1.42 26.28
N ILE A 99 -0.32 1.79 27.39
CA ILE A 99 -0.98 2.05 28.67
C ILE A 99 -0.96 3.58 28.86
N PRO A 100 -2.11 4.26 28.86
CA PRO A 100 -2.18 5.70 29.06
C PRO A 100 -1.80 6.08 30.48
N ARG A 101 -1.18 7.26 30.62
CA ARG A 101 -0.74 7.81 31.91
C ARG A 101 -1.81 8.68 32.57
N ASP A 102 -2.49 9.51 31.78
CA ASP A 102 -3.30 10.63 32.27
C ASP A 102 -4.79 10.37 32.00
N THR A 103 -5.32 9.26 32.53
CA THR A 103 -6.75 8.91 32.43
C THR A 103 -7.34 8.55 33.79
N ASP A 104 -8.55 9.06 34.05
CA ASP A 104 -9.36 8.72 35.24
C ASP A 104 -10.31 7.54 34.97
N GLU A 105 -10.29 6.99 33.75
CA GLU A 105 -11.17 5.87 33.37
C GLU A 105 -10.88 4.60 34.19
N ARG A 106 -11.95 3.95 34.64
CA ARG A 106 -11.87 2.69 35.39
C ARG A 106 -12.84 1.65 34.80
N PRO A 107 -12.36 0.43 34.46
CA PRO A 107 -10.97 -0.05 34.58
C PRO A 107 -10.01 0.73 33.65
N LEU A 108 -8.72 0.81 34.04
CA LEU A 108 -7.70 1.50 33.26
C LEU A 108 -7.68 0.93 31.83
N PRO A 109 -7.89 1.74 30.80
CA PRO A 109 -7.87 1.26 29.42
C PRO A 109 -6.45 0.83 29.03
N VAL A 110 -6.33 -0.32 28.37
CA VAL A 110 -5.09 -0.78 27.75
C VAL A 110 -5.36 -0.93 26.26
N TYR A 111 -4.66 -0.16 25.44
CA TYR A 111 -4.87 -0.16 23.99
C TYR A 111 -3.96 -1.19 23.33
N GLN A 112 -4.53 -2.22 22.69
CA GLN A 112 -3.78 -3.10 21.81
C GLN A 112 -3.70 -2.48 20.42
N LEU A 113 -2.51 -2.02 20.02
CA LEU A 113 -2.30 -1.34 18.74
C LEU A 113 -1.84 -2.30 17.64
N VAL A 114 -1.10 -3.34 18.02
CA VAL A 114 -0.68 -4.43 17.12
C VAL A 114 -0.98 -5.78 17.79
N PRO A 115 -1.74 -6.69 17.15
CA PRO A 115 -1.99 -8.02 17.69
C PRO A 115 -0.70 -8.82 17.91
N ASP A 116 -0.66 -9.66 18.94
CA ASP A 116 0.51 -10.48 19.31
C ASP A 116 0.99 -11.43 18.20
N SER A 117 0.06 -11.84 17.31
CA SER A 117 0.37 -12.64 16.13
C SER A 117 1.12 -11.87 15.03
N GLN A 118 1.23 -10.55 15.18
CA GLN A 118 1.90 -9.63 14.27
C GLN A 118 3.11 -8.98 14.95
N ARG A 119 4.00 -8.43 14.11
CA ARG A 119 5.26 -7.84 14.55
C ARG A 119 5.14 -6.32 14.62
N ALA A 120 5.24 -5.75 15.81
CA ALA A 120 5.34 -4.30 16.01
C ALA A 120 6.77 -3.80 15.75
N TRP A 121 6.96 -2.49 15.58
CA TRP A 121 8.26 -1.88 15.31
C TRP A 121 8.66 -0.96 16.47
N HIS A 122 9.21 -1.54 17.56
CA HIS A 122 9.53 -0.81 18.80
C HIS A 122 10.99 -0.95 19.27
N ALA A 123 11.64 -2.08 19.01
CA ALA A 123 12.95 -2.41 19.56
C ALA A 123 14.13 -1.89 18.72
N GLY A 124 13.88 -1.55 17.45
CA GLY A 124 14.92 -1.07 16.53
C GLY A 124 16.10 -2.04 16.37
N ARG A 125 17.33 -1.51 16.35
CA ARG A 125 18.56 -2.31 16.34
C ARG A 125 18.86 -2.80 17.76
N SER A 126 18.28 -3.95 18.13
CA SER A 126 18.34 -4.52 19.48
C SER A 126 19.05 -5.86 19.55
N ARG A 127 19.58 -6.18 20.74
CA ARG A 127 20.20 -7.47 21.08
C ARG A 127 20.02 -7.79 22.56
N TRP A 128 19.72 -9.06 22.87
CA TRP A 128 19.70 -9.59 24.23
C TRP A 128 20.27 -11.02 24.21
N HIS A 129 21.38 -11.25 24.93
CA HIS A 129 22.20 -12.45 24.79
C HIS A 129 22.50 -12.79 23.31
N GLN A 130 22.22 -14.03 22.88
CA GLN A 130 22.37 -14.49 21.50
C GLN A 130 21.29 -13.98 20.53
N TYR A 131 20.20 -13.37 21.02
CA TYR A 131 19.08 -12.93 20.18
C TYR A 131 19.29 -11.50 19.69
N ALA A 132 18.97 -11.25 18.41
CA ALA A 132 19.06 -9.93 17.79
C ALA A 132 17.77 -9.61 17.01
N GLY A 133 17.46 -8.32 16.85
CA GLY A 133 16.27 -7.87 16.12
C GLY A 133 14.96 -8.19 16.83
N LEU A 134 14.83 -7.71 18.07
CA LEU A 134 13.79 -8.06 19.04
C LEU A 134 12.44 -7.33 18.83
N ASN A 135 12.15 -6.91 17.60
CA ASN A 135 10.82 -6.46 17.19
C ASN A 135 9.88 -7.65 17.02
#